data_AF-A0A445IN92-F1
#
_entry.id   AF-A0A445IN92-F1
#
_cell.length_a   1.000
_cell.length_b   1.000
_cell.length_c   1.000
_cell.angle_alpha   90.00
_cell.angle_beta   90.00
_cell.angle_gamma   90.00
#
_symmetry.space_group_name_H-M   'P 1'
#
loop_
_entity.id
_entity.type
_entity.pdbx_description
1 polymer ?
#
loop_
_entity_poly.entity_id
_entity_poly.type
_entity_poly.pdbx_seq_one_letter_code
_entity_poly.pdbx_strand_id
1 'polypeptide(L)'
;IIFVIMYLEIVPGCLVLESGARSGSLTTSLARAFSLSGHVYTFDFHEQRASSASVIALATAQSSIVQSTYHLYQPEQHNWDLLAVSAYCATWDADQPFSWRSKYGWTAFCGPVGPQGPPSCGKCLMVTNTRTGDQQIARIVDQCTNGGFNLDVSVFQRLDSDGNGNAQGHLIVHYEFVDCAD
;
A
#
# COMPACT_ATOMS: atom_id res chain seq x y z
N ILE A 1 -25.74 -8.10 2.37
CA ILE A 1 -24.78 -7.27 3.14
C ILE A 1 -24.48 -5.96 2.40
N ILE A 2 -24.10 -5.99 1.11
CA ILE A 2 -23.89 -4.77 0.30
C ILE A 2 -25.11 -3.82 0.27
N PHE A 3 -26.33 -4.36 0.21
CA PHE A 3 -27.57 -3.57 0.28
C PHE A 3 -27.68 -2.74 1.57
N VAL A 4 -27.25 -3.26 2.72
CA VAL A 4 -27.35 -2.56 4.02
C VAL A 4 -26.48 -1.30 4.02
N ILE A 5 -25.33 -1.33 3.35
CA ILE A 5 -24.42 -0.19 3.24
C ILE A 5 -25.05 0.92 2.37
N MET A 6 -25.74 0.55 1.28
CA MET A 6 -26.39 1.51 0.39
C MET A 6 -27.57 2.24 1.04
N TYR A 7 -28.35 1.55 1.89
CA TYR A 7 -29.50 2.15 2.56
C TYR A 7 -29.15 3.00 3.79
N LEU A 8 -27.97 2.78 4.39
CA LEU A 8 -27.50 3.51 5.57
C LEU A 8 -26.68 4.75 5.22
N GLU A 9 -26.50 5.07 3.93
CA GLU A 9 -25.76 6.23 3.43
C GLU A 9 -24.38 6.38 4.10
N ILE A 10 -23.70 5.25 4.31
CA ILE A 10 -22.42 5.24 5.01
C ILE A 10 -21.36 5.89 4.12
N VAL A 11 -20.80 7.00 4.60
CA VAL A 11 -19.73 7.75 3.93
C VAL A 11 -18.41 7.61 4.70
N PRO A 12 -17.25 7.84 4.05
CA PRO A 12 -15.97 7.94 4.75
C PRO A 12 -16.03 8.94 5.92
N GLY A 13 -15.53 8.54 7.08
CA GLY A 13 -15.56 9.29 8.34
C GLY A 13 -16.69 8.91 9.30
N CYS A 14 -17.63 8.07 8.89
CA CYS A 14 -18.70 7.60 9.78
C CYS A 14 -18.17 6.74 10.94
N LEU A 15 -18.76 6.97 12.12
CA LEU A 15 -18.61 6.12 13.30
C LEU A 15 -19.78 5.14 13.36
N VAL A 16 -19.50 3.84 13.24
CA VAL A 16 -20.51 2.79 13.21
C VAL A 16 -20.36 1.86 14.40
N LEU A 17 -21.45 1.57 15.08
CA LEU A 17 -21.53 0.56 16.13
C LEU A 17 -22.33 -0.64 15.61
N GLU A 18 -21.69 -1.80 15.48
CA GLU A 18 -22.32 -3.05 15.12
C GLU A 18 -22.51 -3.91 16.38
N SER A 19 -23.75 -4.31 16.66
CA SER A 19 -24.06 -5.26 17.73
C SER A 19 -24.33 -6.66 17.16
N GLY A 20 -23.65 -7.68 17.71
CA GLY A 20 -23.86 -9.09 17.32
C GLY A 20 -23.15 -9.54 16.03
N ALA A 21 -21.89 -9.14 15.86
CA ALA A 21 -21.02 -9.48 14.71
C ALA A 21 -20.58 -10.96 14.71
N ARG A 22 -21.53 -11.90 14.72
CA ARG A 22 -21.29 -13.35 14.91
C ARG A 22 -20.28 -13.95 13.91
N SER A 23 -20.27 -13.50 12.67
CA SER A 23 -19.39 -14.01 11.60
C SER A 23 -18.40 -12.98 11.07
N GLY A 24 -18.41 -11.74 11.58
CA GLY A 24 -17.62 -10.62 11.06
C GLY A 24 -17.94 -10.19 9.62
N SER A 25 -18.85 -10.87 8.91
CA SER A 25 -19.11 -10.62 7.48
C SER A 25 -19.68 -9.21 7.21
N LEU A 26 -20.52 -8.72 8.12
CA LEU A 26 -21.03 -7.35 8.08
C LEU A 26 -19.93 -6.36 8.49
N THR A 27 -19.17 -6.64 9.55
CA THR A 27 -18.02 -5.83 9.99
C THR A 27 -16.99 -5.63 8.88
N THR A 28 -16.61 -6.69 8.17
CA THR A 28 -15.67 -6.63 7.04
C THR A 28 -16.24 -5.80 5.89
N SER A 29 -17.54 -5.89 5.64
CA SER A 29 -18.19 -5.12 4.57
C SER A 29 -18.32 -3.64 4.94
N LEU A 30 -18.59 -3.32 6.22
CA LEU A 30 -18.61 -1.96 6.76
C LEU A 30 -17.22 -1.33 6.73
N ALA A 31 -16.19 -2.07 7.17
CA ALA A 31 -14.80 -1.61 7.13
C ALA A 31 -14.35 -1.28 5.69
N ARG A 32 -14.77 -2.06 4.69
CA ARG A 32 -14.51 -1.78 3.27
C ARG A 32 -15.24 -0.55 2.75
N ALA A 33 -16.44 -0.24 3.26
CA ALA A 33 -17.21 0.92 2.82
C ALA A 33 -16.56 2.26 3.20
N PHE A 34 -15.70 2.27 4.22
CA PHE A 34 -15.05 3.48 4.71
C PHE A 34 -13.91 4.00 3.83
N SER A 35 -13.45 3.21 2.85
CA SER A 35 -12.41 3.57 1.87
C SER A 35 -11.08 4.04 2.50
N LEU A 36 -11.03 5.27 3.01
CA LEU A 36 -9.84 5.96 3.54
C LEU A 36 -9.91 6.29 5.04
N SER A 37 -11.10 6.39 5.64
CA SER A 37 -11.28 6.83 7.04
C SER A 37 -12.64 6.40 7.60
N GLY A 38 -12.69 5.91 8.85
CA GLY A 38 -13.92 5.48 9.53
C GLY A 38 -13.61 4.47 10.64
N HIS A 39 -14.55 4.25 11.55
CA HIS A 39 -14.39 3.27 12.65
C HIS A 39 -15.65 2.41 12.80
N VAL A 40 -15.47 1.08 12.83
CA VAL A 40 -16.50 0.15 13.28
C VAL A 40 -16.15 -0.32 14.68
N TYR A 41 -17.06 -0.13 15.64
CA TYR A 41 -17.01 -0.76 16.94
C TYR A 41 -17.94 -1.96 16.93
N THR A 42 -17.43 -3.12 17.33
CA THR A 42 -18.24 -4.32 17.51
C THR A 42 -18.53 -4.54 18.98
N PHE A 43 -19.79 -4.81 19.31
CA PHE A 43 -20.21 -5.18 20.67
C PHE A 43 -20.98 -6.50 20.63
N ASP A 44 -20.58 -7.47 21.47
CA ASP A 44 -21.26 -8.74 21.63
C ASP A 44 -21.54 -9.01 23.12
N PHE A 45 -22.76 -9.45 23.43
CA PHE A 45 -23.21 -9.72 24.80
C PHE A 45 -22.75 -11.12 25.31
N HIS A 46 -22.21 -11.98 24.44
CA HIS A 46 -21.72 -13.31 24.82
C HIS A 46 -20.19 -13.36 24.91
N GLU A 47 -19.67 -13.47 26.14
CA GLU A 47 -18.23 -13.46 26.47
C GLU A 47 -17.41 -14.53 25.71
N GLN A 48 -17.95 -15.75 25.58
CA GLN A 48 -17.31 -16.83 24.79
C GLN A 48 -17.28 -16.57 23.27
N ARG A 49 -18.02 -15.59 22.75
CA ARG A 49 -18.06 -15.22 21.32
C ARG A 49 -17.29 -13.92 21.03
N ALA A 50 -17.17 -13.04 22.02
CA ALA A 50 -16.35 -11.83 21.94
C ALA A 50 -14.86 -12.13 21.73
N SER A 51 -14.36 -13.28 22.21
CA SER A 51 -12.95 -13.70 22.06
C SER A 51 -12.52 -14.01 20.62
N SER A 52 -13.47 -14.20 19.69
CA SER A 52 -13.19 -14.42 18.26
C SER A 52 -13.43 -13.17 17.39
N ALA A 53 -13.90 -12.06 17.96
CA ALA A 53 -14.35 -10.88 17.20
C ALA A 53 -13.85 -9.54 17.77
N SER A 54 -12.69 -9.52 18.43
CA SER A 54 -11.95 -8.30 18.77
C SER A 54 -11.06 -7.85 17.60
N VAL A 55 -11.64 -7.71 16.41
CA VAL A 55 -10.94 -7.08 15.28
C VAL A 55 -11.31 -5.61 15.30
N ILE A 56 -10.47 -4.78 15.93
CA ILE A 56 -10.44 -3.36 15.61
C ILE A 56 -9.91 -3.26 14.17
N ALA A 57 -10.81 -3.30 13.19
CA ALA A 57 -10.48 -3.07 11.80
C ALA A 57 -10.35 -1.56 11.59
N LEU A 58 -9.20 -1.01 11.96
CA LEU A 58 -8.76 0.31 11.51
C LEU A 58 -8.45 0.20 10.02
N ALA A 59 -9.43 0.45 9.16
CA ALA A 59 -9.19 0.75 7.75
C ALA A 59 -8.62 2.17 7.65
N THR A 60 -7.38 2.35 8.10
CA THR A 60 -6.61 3.53 7.72
C THR A 60 -6.07 3.26 6.34
N ALA A 61 -6.55 3.98 5.33
CA ALA A 61 -5.80 3.99 4.09
C ALA A 61 -4.42 4.55 4.37
N GLN A 62 -3.40 3.71 4.17
CA GLN A 62 -2.02 4.11 4.33
C GLN A 62 -1.61 4.81 3.05
N SER A 63 -2.00 6.07 2.93
CA SER A 63 -1.69 6.91 1.79
C SER A 63 -1.15 8.27 2.22
N SER A 64 -0.34 8.87 1.36
CA SER A 64 0.19 10.22 1.57
C SER A 64 0.68 10.82 0.26
N ILE A 65 0.90 12.13 0.27
CA ILE A 65 1.57 12.85 -0.83
C ILE A 65 3.00 13.15 -0.39
N VAL A 66 3.96 12.70 -1.17
CA VAL A 66 5.39 12.82 -0.86
C VAL A 66 6.19 13.22 -2.09
N GLN A 67 7.40 13.68 -1.83
CA GLN A 67 8.45 13.76 -2.84
C GLN A 67 9.05 12.38 -3.07
N SER A 68 9.10 11.94 -4.32
CA SER A 68 9.78 10.70 -4.73
C SER A 68 10.94 11.02 -5.66
N THR A 69 12.08 10.40 -5.39
CA THR A 69 13.26 10.45 -6.26
C THR A 69 13.43 9.10 -6.97
N TYR A 70 14.45 8.97 -7.81
CA TYR A 70 14.76 7.69 -8.44
C TYR A 70 16.08 7.09 -7.91
N HIS A 71 16.18 5.77 -8.02
CA HIS A 71 17.39 5.00 -7.82
C HIS A 71 17.61 4.11 -9.06
N LEU A 72 18.87 3.76 -9.32
CA LEU A 72 19.25 2.95 -10.48
C LEU A 72 19.35 1.48 -10.06
N TYR A 73 18.22 0.85 -9.71
CA TYR A 73 18.20 -0.59 -9.44
C TYR A 73 18.37 -1.40 -10.72
N GLN A 74 17.72 -0.96 -11.80
CA GLN A 74 17.76 -1.59 -13.12
C GLN A 74 17.50 -3.11 -13.05
N PRO A 75 16.39 -3.54 -12.43
CA PRO A 75 16.16 -4.94 -12.08
C PRO A 75 16.19 -5.86 -13.30
N GLU A 76 15.79 -5.39 -14.49
CA GLU A 76 15.85 -6.16 -15.73
C GLU A 76 17.29 -6.57 -16.10
N GLN A 77 18.29 -5.74 -15.80
CA GLN A 77 19.71 -6.04 -16.07
C GLN A 77 20.28 -7.07 -15.09
N HIS A 78 19.64 -7.19 -13.92
CA HIS A 78 20.06 -8.08 -12.84
C HIS A 78 19.14 -9.30 -12.70
N ASN A 79 18.37 -9.64 -13.73
CA ASN A 79 17.44 -10.78 -13.73
C ASN A 79 16.45 -10.74 -12.53
N TRP A 80 16.08 -9.52 -12.13
CA TRP A 80 15.23 -9.23 -10.98
C TRP A 80 15.76 -9.84 -9.67
N ASP A 81 17.08 -10.00 -9.54
CA ASP A 81 17.72 -10.56 -8.35
C ASP A 81 17.93 -9.47 -7.28
N LEU A 82 17.26 -9.62 -6.13
CA LEU A 82 17.36 -8.66 -5.03
C LEU A 82 18.75 -8.67 -4.39
N LEU A 83 19.47 -9.79 -4.42
CA LEU A 83 20.83 -9.90 -3.88
C LEU A 83 21.83 -9.14 -4.75
N ALA A 84 21.64 -9.14 -6.07
CA ALA A 84 22.51 -8.46 -7.01
C ALA A 84 22.58 -6.94 -6.80
N VAL A 85 21.50 -6.35 -6.29
CA VAL A 85 21.42 -4.91 -5.97
C VAL A 85 21.57 -4.62 -4.47
N SER A 86 21.85 -5.64 -3.66
CA SER A 86 21.92 -5.53 -2.19
C SER A 86 20.66 -4.91 -1.56
N ALA A 87 19.49 -5.24 -2.10
CA ALA A 87 18.23 -4.69 -1.61
C ALA A 87 18.00 -5.10 -0.14
N TYR A 88 17.53 -4.19 0.70
CA TYR A 88 17.27 -4.49 2.12
C TYR A 88 16.35 -5.71 2.32
N CYS A 89 15.33 -5.87 1.46
CA CYS A 89 14.38 -6.98 1.56
C CYS A 89 14.91 -8.32 1.04
N ALA A 90 16.12 -8.37 0.48
CA ALA A 90 16.70 -9.62 -0.02
C ALA A 90 16.79 -10.71 1.07
N THR A 91 16.92 -10.32 2.34
CA THR A 91 16.92 -11.23 3.49
C THR A 91 15.66 -12.12 3.55
N TRP A 92 14.51 -11.63 3.07
CA TRP A 92 13.23 -12.32 3.16
C TRP A 92 12.64 -12.70 1.79
N ASP A 93 12.91 -11.90 0.76
CA ASP A 93 12.22 -11.98 -0.53
C ASP A 93 13.10 -12.43 -1.71
N ALA A 94 14.41 -12.70 -1.49
CA ALA A 94 15.30 -13.10 -2.58
C ALA A 94 14.90 -14.44 -3.24
N ASP A 95 14.38 -15.38 -2.45
CA ASP A 95 13.98 -16.72 -2.92
C ASP A 95 12.59 -16.76 -3.59
N GLN A 96 11.89 -15.62 -3.65
CA GLN A 96 10.62 -15.54 -4.35
C GLN A 96 10.77 -15.90 -5.84
N PRO A 97 9.75 -16.51 -6.47
CA PRO A 97 9.84 -16.91 -7.86
C PRO A 97 10.06 -15.69 -8.77
N PHE A 98 10.71 -15.91 -9.91
CA PHE A 98 10.97 -14.85 -10.89
C PHE A 98 9.70 -14.08 -11.25
N SER A 99 8.57 -14.79 -11.44
CA SER A 99 7.26 -14.19 -11.75
C SER A 99 6.76 -13.22 -10.68
N TRP A 100 7.14 -13.42 -9.41
CA TRP A 100 6.80 -12.50 -8.32
C TRP A 100 7.74 -11.29 -8.30
N ARG A 101 9.05 -11.55 -8.44
CA ARG A 101 10.11 -10.52 -8.42
C ARG A 101 9.99 -9.55 -9.60
N SER A 102 9.57 -10.06 -10.76
CA SER A 102 9.46 -9.32 -12.03
C SER A 102 8.07 -8.77 -12.34
N LYS A 103 7.10 -8.94 -11.44
CA LYS A 103 5.70 -8.57 -11.70
C LYS A 103 5.49 -7.06 -11.80
N TYR A 104 6.14 -6.32 -10.92
CA TYR A 104 6.04 -4.87 -10.79
C TYR A 104 7.44 -4.27 -10.70
N GLY A 105 7.58 -3.00 -11.09
CA GLY A 105 8.85 -2.28 -10.90
C GLY A 105 9.18 -2.10 -9.42
N TRP A 106 10.45 -1.82 -9.12
CA TRP A 106 10.95 -1.79 -7.74
C TRP A 106 10.95 -0.39 -7.13
N THR A 107 10.87 -0.34 -5.81
CA THR A 107 11.04 0.89 -5.02
C THR A 107 11.64 0.61 -3.65
N ALA A 108 12.40 1.57 -3.12
CA ALA A 108 12.65 1.66 -1.67
C ALA A 108 11.53 2.43 -0.99
N PHE A 109 11.16 2.11 0.25
CA PHE A 109 10.12 2.86 0.97
C PHE A 109 10.60 3.39 2.32
N CYS A 110 10.24 4.63 2.61
CA CYS A 110 10.46 5.31 3.88
C CYS A 110 9.45 6.47 4.07
N GLY A 111 8.23 6.26 3.56
CA GLY A 111 7.19 7.28 3.56
C GLY A 111 6.65 7.55 4.97
N PRO A 112 5.98 8.69 5.19
CA PRO A 112 5.50 9.09 6.51
C PRO A 112 4.36 8.22 7.04
N VAL A 113 3.64 7.51 6.16
CA VAL A 113 2.47 6.69 6.49
C VAL A 113 2.61 5.29 5.91
N GLY A 114 2.68 4.28 6.77
CA GLY A 114 2.78 2.87 6.35
C GLY A 114 3.81 2.09 7.17
N PRO A 115 3.86 0.76 7.01
CA PRO A 115 4.88 -0.08 7.63
C PRO A 115 6.28 0.36 7.20
N GLN A 116 7.25 0.23 8.09
CA GLN A 116 8.65 0.58 7.85
C GLN A 116 9.54 -0.65 8.06
N GLY A 117 10.63 -0.76 7.32
CA GLY A 117 11.59 -1.85 7.48
C GLY A 117 10.99 -3.22 7.09
N PRO A 118 11.26 -4.31 7.85
CA PRO A 118 10.87 -5.66 7.41
C PRO A 118 9.36 -5.82 7.10
N PRO A 119 8.41 -5.23 7.86
CA PRO A 119 6.98 -5.29 7.54
C PRO A 119 6.52 -4.60 6.24
N SER A 120 7.37 -3.80 5.57
CA SER A 120 7.05 -3.21 4.26
C SER A 120 7.53 -4.04 3.08
N CYS A 121 8.50 -4.94 3.30
CA CYS A 121 9.07 -5.79 2.26
C CYS A 121 7.99 -6.60 1.53
N GLY A 122 8.08 -6.60 0.20
CA GLY A 122 7.18 -7.33 -0.68
C GLY A 122 5.81 -6.68 -0.89
N LYS A 123 5.45 -5.61 -0.17
CA LYS A 123 4.17 -4.91 -0.38
C LYS A 123 4.18 -4.07 -1.65
N CYS A 124 3.00 -3.76 -2.17
CA CYS A 124 2.81 -2.97 -3.37
C CYS A 124 2.22 -1.60 -3.08
N LEU A 125 2.69 -0.62 -3.83
CA LEU A 125 2.20 0.76 -3.81
C LEU A 125 1.62 1.09 -5.18
N MET A 126 0.39 1.61 -5.19
CA MET A 126 -0.10 2.35 -6.35
C MET A 126 0.41 3.79 -6.21
N VAL A 127 1.25 4.20 -7.16
CA VAL A 127 1.89 5.51 -7.19
C VAL A 127 1.24 6.33 -8.29
N THR A 128 0.78 7.53 -7.95
CA THR A 128 0.15 8.48 -8.87
C THR A 128 0.94 9.77 -8.89
N ASN A 129 1.42 10.19 -10.07
CA ASN A 129 2.00 11.51 -10.25
C ASN A 129 0.89 12.56 -10.08
N THR A 130 1.02 13.46 -9.09
CA THR A 130 -0.03 14.44 -8.78
C THR A 130 -0.21 15.50 -9.85
N ARG A 131 0.77 15.64 -10.76
CA ARG A 131 0.77 16.65 -11.81
C ARG A 131 0.18 16.12 -13.13
N THR A 132 0.55 14.92 -13.55
CA THR A 132 0.05 14.32 -14.81
C THR A 132 -1.14 13.39 -14.61
N GLY A 133 -1.29 12.81 -13.42
CA GLY A 133 -2.22 11.71 -13.17
C GLY A 133 -1.72 10.35 -13.64
N ASP A 134 -0.48 10.23 -14.12
CA ASP A 134 0.10 8.94 -14.48
C ASP A 134 0.19 8.03 -13.27
N GLN A 135 -0.10 6.74 -13.47
CA GLN A 135 -0.12 5.75 -12.39
C GLN A 135 0.76 4.55 -12.71
N GLN A 136 1.43 4.01 -11.69
CA GLN A 136 2.19 2.78 -11.76
C GLN A 136 2.09 2.03 -10.42
N ILE A 137 2.07 0.70 -10.49
CA ILE A 137 2.26 -0.14 -9.31
C ILE A 137 3.75 -0.47 -9.17
N ALA A 138 4.29 -0.27 -7.97
CA ALA A 138 5.65 -0.62 -7.62
C ALA A 138 5.69 -1.53 -6.37
N ARG A 139 6.64 -2.47 -6.33
CA ARG A 139 6.89 -3.34 -5.18
C ARG A 139 8.02 -2.79 -4.32
N ILE A 140 7.79 -2.77 -3.02
CA ILE A 140 8.80 -2.39 -2.03
C ILE A 140 9.81 -3.52 -1.89
N VAL A 141 11.05 -3.26 -2.29
CA VAL A 141 12.17 -4.21 -2.18
C VAL A 141 13.30 -3.68 -1.30
N ASP A 142 13.22 -2.41 -0.89
CA ASP A 142 14.30 -1.75 -0.17
C ASP A 142 13.76 -0.70 0.82
N GLN A 143 14.64 -0.16 1.64
CA GLN A 143 14.33 0.91 2.59
C GLN A 143 15.13 2.18 2.28
N CYS A 144 14.61 3.33 2.68
CA CYS A 144 15.30 4.62 2.52
C CYS A 144 15.23 5.48 3.80
N THR A 145 15.79 6.68 3.77
CA THR A 145 15.83 7.60 4.93
C THR A 145 15.44 9.04 4.59
N ASN A 146 15.04 9.31 3.35
CA ASN A 146 14.70 10.64 2.83
C ASN A 146 13.23 11.06 3.06
N GLY A 147 12.43 10.26 3.78
CA GLY A 147 11.05 10.62 4.15
C GLY A 147 10.02 10.47 3.03
N GLY A 148 10.32 9.68 2.00
CA GLY A 148 9.47 9.43 0.85
C GLY A 148 9.66 8.01 0.32
N PHE A 149 10.00 7.88 -0.95
CA PHE A 149 10.42 6.61 -1.54
C PHE A 149 11.26 6.84 -2.80
N ASN A 150 12.09 5.85 -3.12
CA ASN A 150 12.97 5.90 -4.28
C ASN A 150 12.53 4.85 -5.30
N LEU A 151 11.92 5.31 -6.38
CA LEU A 151 11.48 4.47 -7.48
C LEU A 151 12.69 3.98 -8.27
N ASP A 152 12.64 2.76 -8.81
CA ASP A 152 13.53 2.44 -9.91
C ASP A 152 13.32 3.42 -11.08
N VAL A 153 14.40 3.78 -11.77
CA VAL A 153 14.37 4.74 -12.89
C VAL A 153 13.36 4.38 -13.97
N SER A 154 13.11 3.09 -14.23
CA SER A 154 12.12 2.66 -15.22
C SER A 154 10.68 2.97 -14.79
N VAL A 155 10.39 2.96 -13.48
CA VAL A 155 9.08 3.33 -12.93
C VAL A 155 8.94 4.84 -12.89
N PHE A 156 9.99 5.55 -12.47
CA PHE A 156 10.03 7.01 -12.44
C PHE A 156 9.75 7.59 -13.84
N GLN A 157 10.42 7.08 -14.88
CA GLN A 157 10.23 7.54 -16.26
C GLN A 157 8.81 7.28 -16.79
N ARG A 158 8.17 6.16 -16.40
CA ARG A 158 6.78 5.87 -16.76
C ARG A 158 5.78 6.82 -16.08
N LEU A 159 6.13 7.36 -14.93
CA LEU A 159 5.31 8.34 -14.20
C LEU A 159 5.58 9.78 -14.63
N ASP A 160 6.67 10.05 -15.35
CA ASP A 160 7.10 11.40 -15.74
C ASP A 160 6.81 11.70 -17.22
N SER A 161 5.55 11.57 -17.65
CA SER A 161 5.17 11.68 -19.07
C SER A 161 5.44 13.04 -19.73
N ASP A 162 5.62 14.11 -18.95
CA ASP A 162 5.98 15.43 -19.46
C ASP A 162 7.45 15.82 -19.20
N GLY A 163 8.25 14.92 -18.61
CA GLY A 163 9.68 15.11 -18.32
C GLY A 163 10.02 16.10 -17.20
N ASN A 164 9.03 16.65 -16.50
CA ASN A 164 9.25 17.68 -15.48
C ASN A 164 9.95 17.12 -14.24
N GLY A 165 9.63 15.89 -13.85
CA GLY A 165 10.24 15.22 -12.71
C GLY A 165 11.74 14.98 -12.91
N ASN A 166 12.13 14.57 -14.11
CA ASN A 166 13.53 14.41 -14.48
C ASN A 166 14.28 15.74 -14.47
N ALA A 167 13.64 16.83 -14.93
CA ALA A 167 14.22 18.17 -14.87
C ALA A 167 14.40 18.69 -13.43
N GLN A 168 13.52 18.29 -12.50
CA GLN A 168 13.55 18.69 -11.09
C GLN A 168 14.32 17.69 -10.18
N GLY A 169 14.68 16.52 -10.71
CA GLY A 169 15.28 15.42 -9.96
C GLY A 169 14.31 14.68 -9.02
N HIS A 170 13.02 14.98 -9.07
CA HIS A 170 11.99 14.35 -8.24
C HIS A 170 10.58 14.52 -8.80
N LEU A 171 9.66 13.66 -8.38
CA LEU A 171 8.21 13.78 -8.61
C LEU A 171 7.49 14.10 -7.29
N ILE A 172 6.37 14.81 -7.39
CA ILE A 172 5.38 14.85 -6.30
C ILE A 172 4.32 13.81 -6.61
N VAL A 173 4.15 12.87 -5.69
CA VAL A 173 3.36 11.67 -5.92
C VAL A 173 2.43 11.39 -4.75
N HIS A 174 1.22 10.96 -5.06
CA HIS A 174 0.33 10.30 -4.11
C HIS A 174 0.60 8.80 -4.16
N TYR A 175 0.83 8.15 -3.02
CA TYR A 175 0.91 6.69 -2.96
C TYR A 175 -0.18 6.12 -2.07
N GLU A 176 -0.59 4.90 -2.36
CA GLU A 176 -1.47 4.09 -1.51
C GLU A 176 -1.00 2.63 -1.51
N PHE A 177 -1.09 1.95 -0.37
CA PHE A 177 -0.83 0.51 -0.30
C PHE A 177 -1.98 -0.26 -0.96
N VAL A 178 -1.63 -1.16 -1.88
CA VAL A 178 -2.59 -2.00 -2.62
C VAL A 178 -2.23 -3.48 -2.51
N ASP A 179 -3.21 -4.33 -2.77
CA ASP A 179 -2.97 -5.77 -2.93
C ASP A 179 -2.13 -6.00 -4.19
N CYS A 180 -1.05 -6.76 -4.05
CA CYS A 180 -0.19 -7.14 -5.16
C CYS A 180 -0.85 -8.17 -6.09
N ALA A 181 -1.93 -8.84 -5.67
CA ALA A 181 -2.61 -9.92 -6.40
C ALA A 181 -1.67 -11.08 -6.81
N ASP A 182 -0.73 -11.41 -5.92
CA ASP A 182 0.31 -12.44 -6.11
C ASP A 182 -0.22 -13.88 -6.04
#